data_AF-A0A5C7PBL7-F1
#
_entry.id   AF-A0A5C7PBL7-F1
#
_cell.length_a   1.000
_cell.length_b   1.000
_cell.length_c   1.000
_cell.angle_alpha   90.00
_cell.angle_beta   90.00
_cell.angle_gamma   90.00
#
_symmetry.space_group_name_H-M   'P 1'
#
loop_
_entity.id
_entity.type
_entity.pdbx_description
1 polymer ?
#
loop_
_entity_poly.entity_id
_entity_poly.type
_entity_poly.pdbx_seq_one_letter_code
_entity_poly.pdbx_strand_id
1 'polypeptide(L)'
;MDYYEVLGVPRDATGEEIKRSYRKLARELHPDVNPDPHTQERFKEVTAAYEVLSDPEKRQMYDLGGDPRGGAGPGFGGAGGFDFGDIMDAFFGGGGSQAQQGPRPRVRRGQDALIQVDLDLDEAAFGTVKDISVDTAIGCTTCGGDGCAPGTEPAQCTMCHGRGHVQSVQRSFLGQVMTSRACPQCRGYGTLITHPCPECNGDGRVRTRRTVSVKIPAGIESNTRIRLPGEGEVGPGAGPAGDLYIEVHERPHPVFTRRGDDLHMTLTLPMTAAALGATVPLQTLDDATDFVVRPGTQPGSTQTIRGAGVTHMRGHGRGDLIVHVDVATPTRLDARQTELLTELAALRGEQNPTGLSEPQHAGLFSRIFGGK
;
A
#
# COMPACT_ATOMS: atom_id res chain seq x y z
N MET A 1 16.16 38.18 -12.70
CA MET A 1 17.35 37.36 -12.99
C MET A 1 17.19 36.83 -14.39
N ASP A 2 18.12 37.17 -15.29
CA ASP A 2 18.06 36.69 -16.68
C ASP A 2 18.71 35.30 -16.79
N TYR A 3 17.91 34.27 -17.06
CA TYR A 3 18.42 32.89 -17.14
C TYR A 3 19.35 32.68 -18.34
N TYR A 4 19.20 33.48 -19.39
CA TYR A 4 20.10 33.44 -20.54
C TYR A 4 21.48 34.02 -20.19
N GLU A 5 21.53 35.10 -19.41
CA GLU A 5 22.77 35.68 -18.90
C GLU A 5 23.47 34.74 -17.92
N VAL A 6 22.71 34.07 -17.04
CA VAL A 6 23.24 33.10 -16.06
C VAL A 6 23.90 31.89 -16.75
N LEU A 7 23.30 31.41 -17.85
CA LEU A 7 23.89 30.35 -18.68
C LEU A 7 24.89 30.86 -19.71
N GLY A 8 25.09 32.18 -19.84
CA GLY A 8 26.00 32.79 -20.81
C GLY A 8 25.65 32.49 -22.27
N VAL A 9 24.35 32.38 -22.59
CA VAL A 9 23.84 32.08 -23.93
C VAL A 9 22.93 33.22 -24.42
N PRO A 10 22.81 33.45 -25.74
CA PRO A 10 21.88 34.44 -26.26
C PRO A 10 20.43 33.96 -26.14
N ARG A 11 19.46 34.88 -26.19
CA ARG A 11 18.02 34.56 -26.01
C ARG A 11 17.44 33.66 -27.11
N ASP A 12 18.03 33.67 -28.30
CA ASP A 12 17.69 32.81 -29.43
C ASP A 12 18.46 31.47 -29.44
N ALA A 13 19.22 31.17 -28.38
CA ALA A 13 20.00 29.93 -28.29
C ALA A 13 19.12 28.68 -28.45
N THR A 14 19.63 27.71 -29.18
CA THR A 14 19.01 26.40 -29.37
C THR A 14 19.09 25.55 -28.09
N GLY A 15 18.22 24.55 -27.95
CA GLY A 15 18.26 23.64 -26.79
C GLY A 15 19.61 22.91 -26.65
N GLU A 16 20.31 22.66 -27.75
CA GLU A 16 21.64 22.07 -27.74
C GLU A 16 22.72 23.02 -27.20
N GLU A 17 22.64 24.31 -27.52
CA GLU A 17 23.56 25.34 -27.02
C GLU A 17 23.39 25.57 -25.52
N ILE A 18 22.13 25.61 -25.05
CA ILE A 18 21.78 25.68 -23.63
C ILE A 18 22.36 24.48 -22.87
N LYS A 19 22.17 23.27 -23.39
CA LYS A 19 22.70 22.03 -22.79
C LYS A 19 24.22 21.96 -22.79
N ARG A 20 24.86 22.47 -23.84
CA ARG A 20 26.33 22.54 -23.95
C ARG A 20 26.91 23.53 -22.95
N SER A 21 26.30 24.71 -22.81
CA SER A 21 26.75 25.72 -21.84
C SER A 21 26.58 25.24 -20.41
N TYR A 22 25.43 24.64 -20.07
CA TYR A 22 25.19 24.05 -18.76
C TYR A 22 26.23 22.99 -18.39
N ARG A 23 26.55 22.05 -19.30
CA ARG A 23 27.57 21.01 -19.04
C ARG A 23 28.96 21.58 -18.78
N LYS A 24 29.31 22.69 -19.44
CA LYS A 24 30.58 23.38 -19.22
C LYS A 24 30.61 24.02 -17.82
N LEU A 25 29.59 24.81 -17.51
CA LEU A 25 29.48 25.51 -16.22
C LEU A 25 29.33 24.53 -15.04
N ALA A 26 28.57 23.45 -15.20
CA ALA A 26 28.38 22.42 -14.17
C ALA A 26 29.68 21.69 -13.83
N ARG A 27 30.60 21.51 -14.80
CA ARG A 27 31.92 20.91 -14.57
C ARG A 27 32.89 21.89 -13.91
N GLU A 28 32.81 23.17 -14.26
CA GLU A 28 33.63 24.24 -13.68
C GLU A 28 33.23 24.60 -12.24
N LEU A 29 31.92 24.50 -11.93
CA LEU A 29 31.34 24.92 -10.65
C LEU A 29 30.97 23.74 -9.73
N HIS A 30 31.37 22.50 -10.07
CA HIS A 30 31.03 21.32 -9.26
C HIS A 30 31.64 21.41 -7.86
N PRO A 31 30.89 21.09 -6.78
CA PRO A 31 31.37 21.19 -5.39
C PRO A 31 32.67 20.41 -5.13
N ASP A 32 32.86 19.28 -5.81
CA ASP A 32 34.07 18.45 -5.69
C ASP A 32 35.31 19.07 -6.36
N VAL A 33 35.12 19.99 -7.31
CA VAL A 33 36.21 20.66 -8.04
C VAL A 33 36.49 22.04 -7.47
N ASN A 34 35.47 22.70 -6.91
CA ASN A 34 35.58 24.04 -6.35
C ASN A 34 34.72 24.19 -5.07
N PRO A 35 35.33 24.01 -3.87
CA PRO A 35 34.60 24.00 -2.60
C PRO A 35 34.27 25.39 -2.04
N ASP A 36 34.51 26.48 -2.78
CA ASP A 36 34.20 27.85 -2.34
C ASP A 36 32.68 28.07 -2.19
N PRO A 37 32.18 28.63 -1.07
CA PRO A 37 30.77 28.95 -0.88
C PRO A 37 30.16 29.79 -2.01
N HIS A 38 30.90 30.73 -2.58
CA HIS A 38 30.41 31.58 -3.67
C HIS A 38 30.27 30.80 -5.00
N THR A 39 31.06 29.73 -5.18
CA THR A 39 30.94 28.83 -6.34
C THR A 39 29.68 27.96 -6.23
N GLN A 40 29.32 27.55 -5.02
CA GLN A 40 28.11 26.76 -4.76
C GLN A 40 26.83 27.56 -5.01
N GLU A 41 26.82 28.86 -4.69
CA GLU A 41 25.69 29.75 -5.01
C GLU A 41 25.51 29.88 -6.53
N ARG A 42 26.60 30.13 -7.26
CA ARG A 42 26.57 30.17 -8.73
C ARG A 42 26.14 28.85 -9.37
N PHE A 43 26.52 27.71 -8.79
CA PHE A 43 26.07 26.39 -9.25
C PHE A 43 24.55 26.20 -9.11
N LYS A 44 23.97 26.67 -8.00
CA LYS A 44 22.50 26.65 -7.78
C LYS A 44 21.77 27.52 -8.80
N GLU A 45 22.31 28.70 -9.10
CA GLU A 45 21.76 29.62 -10.10
C GLU A 45 21.80 29.06 -11.52
N VAL A 46 22.93 28.45 -11.91
CA VAL A 46 23.10 27.79 -13.23
C VAL A 46 22.17 26.59 -13.38
N THR A 47 22.00 25.80 -12.32
CA THR A 47 21.09 24.64 -12.33
C THR A 47 19.64 25.08 -12.46
N ALA A 48 19.24 26.14 -11.75
CA ALA A 48 17.93 26.75 -11.85
C ALA A 48 17.62 27.30 -13.25
N ALA A 49 18.58 28.01 -13.86
CA ALA A 49 18.43 28.54 -15.20
C ALA A 49 18.28 27.42 -16.23
N TYR A 50 19.04 26.33 -16.09
CA TYR A 50 18.93 25.17 -16.98
C TYR A 50 17.59 24.44 -16.82
N GLU A 51 17.05 24.29 -15.61
CA GLU A 51 15.75 23.64 -15.38
C GLU A 51 14.60 24.36 -16.11
N VAL A 52 14.66 25.69 -16.19
CA VAL A 52 13.66 26.51 -16.90
C VAL A 52 13.92 26.54 -18.41
N LEU A 53 15.17 26.70 -18.84
CA LEU A 53 15.49 26.89 -20.27
C LEU A 53 15.65 25.59 -21.07
N SER A 54 15.84 24.45 -20.40
CA SER A 54 15.95 23.14 -21.07
C SER A 54 14.60 22.53 -21.46
N ASP A 55 13.52 22.99 -20.82
CA ASP A 55 12.15 22.59 -21.12
C ASP A 55 11.51 23.63 -22.05
N PRO A 56 11.07 23.24 -23.27
CA PRO A 56 10.49 24.18 -24.24
C PRO A 56 9.27 24.94 -23.71
N GLU A 57 8.44 24.32 -22.87
CA GLU A 57 7.21 24.91 -22.34
C GLU A 57 7.54 25.91 -21.23
N LYS A 58 8.47 25.56 -20.32
CA LYS A 58 8.92 26.47 -19.26
C LYS A 58 9.69 27.67 -19.82
N ARG A 59 10.50 27.44 -20.87
CA ARG A 59 11.19 28.51 -21.60
C ARG A 59 10.20 29.49 -22.22
N GLN A 60 9.17 28.97 -22.89
CA GLN A 60 8.14 29.81 -23.50
C GLN A 60 7.41 30.67 -22.46
N MET A 61 7.06 30.10 -21.30
CA MET A 61 6.44 30.85 -20.19
C MET A 61 7.34 31.94 -19.65
N TYR A 62 8.64 31.65 -19.49
CA TYR A 62 9.63 32.63 -19.06
C TYR A 62 9.81 33.77 -20.09
N ASP A 63 9.85 33.44 -21.38
CA ASP A 63 9.98 34.41 -22.47
C ASP A 63 8.74 35.30 -22.61
N LEU A 64 7.56 34.80 -22.24
CA LEU A 64 6.29 35.56 -22.17
C LEU A 64 6.16 36.42 -20.90
N GLY A 65 7.17 36.44 -20.03
CA GLY A 65 7.19 37.24 -18.80
C GLY A 65 6.46 36.61 -17.61
N GLY A 66 6.13 35.32 -17.68
CA GLY A 66 5.65 34.54 -16.55
C GLY A 66 6.78 34.14 -15.62
N ASP A 67 6.51 34.03 -14.32
CA ASP A 67 7.47 33.47 -13.35
C ASP A 67 7.26 31.96 -13.21
N PRO A 68 8.10 31.10 -13.81
CA PRO A 68 7.99 29.65 -13.70
C PRO A 68 8.34 29.12 -12.29
N ARG A 69 8.81 29.98 -11.37
CA ARG A 69 8.94 29.68 -9.93
C ARG A 69 7.78 30.24 -9.10
N GLY A 70 6.92 31.05 -9.69
CA GLY A 70 5.75 31.67 -9.07
C GLY A 70 4.49 30.80 -9.14
N GLY A 71 4.60 29.54 -8.71
CA GLY A 71 3.45 28.65 -8.56
C GLY A 71 2.92 28.65 -7.12
N ALA A 72 1.88 29.45 -6.87
CA ALA A 72 0.96 29.41 -5.72
C ALA A 72 1.53 29.53 -4.30
N GLY A 73 0.78 30.24 -3.44
CA GLY A 73 1.01 30.27 -1.99
C GLY A 73 1.00 28.87 -1.34
N PRO A 74 1.54 28.77 -0.11
CA PRO A 74 2.41 27.67 0.29
C PRO A 74 1.65 26.43 0.75
N GLY A 75 2.12 25.27 0.27
CA GLY A 75 1.93 24.00 0.97
C GLY A 75 1.60 22.82 0.07
N PHE A 76 2.59 22.27 -0.64
CA PHE A 76 2.74 20.82 -0.77
C PHE A 76 4.09 20.49 -1.43
N GLY A 77 5.01 19.93 -0.65
CA GLY A 77 6.08 19.12 -1.19
C GLY A 77 5.57 17.69 -1.37
N GLY A 78 5.94 17.06 -2.48
CA GLY A 78 5.91 15.60 -2.62
C GLY A 78 4.80 15.05 -3.52
N ALA A 79 5.26 14.46 -4.63
CA ALA A 79 4.70 13.29 -5.31
C ALA A 79 3.20 13.29 -5.67
N GLY A 80 2.91 13.48 -6.96
CA GLY A 80 1.62 13.13 -7.55
C GLY A 80 1.37 13.89 -8.84
N GLY A 81 1.43 13.20 -9.98
CA GLY A 81 1.31 13.80 -11.31
C GLY A 81 -0.07 14.41 -11.57
N PHE A 82 -0.18 15.71 -11.35
CA PHE A 82 -1.14 16.56 -12.06
C PHE A 82 -0.42 17.13 -13.28
N ASP A 83 -0.81 16.62 -14.45
CA ASP A 83 -0.38 17.09 -15.75
C ASP A 83 -0.86 18.54 -15.93
N PHE A 84 0.07 19.48 -16.06
CA PHE A 84 -0.26 20.89 -16.35
C PHE A 84 -0.86 21.07 -17.75
N GLY A 85 -0.80 20.04 -18.62
CA GLY A 85 -1.54 19.97 -19.88
C GLY A 85 -3.06 20.07 -19.68
N ASP A 86 -3.61 19.42 -18.64
CA ASP A 86 -5.06 19.44 -18.35
C ASP A 86 -5.55 20.83 -17.88
N ILE A 87 -4.68 21.62 -17.25
CA ILE A 87 -5.01 22.98 -16.77
C ILE A 87 -4.93 24.00 -17.91
N MET A 88 -4.03 23.80 -18.88
CA MET A 88 -3.93 24.66 -20.07
C MET A 88 -5.05 24.34 -21.09
N ASP A 89 -5.44 23.07 -21.24
CA ASP A 89 -6.61 22.65 -22.03
C ASP A 89 -7.93 23.20 -21.46
N ALA A 90 -8.05 23.28 -20.13
CA ALA A 90 -9.24 23.83 -19.47
C ALA A 90 -9.40 25.35 -19.64
N PHE A 91 -8.32 26.09 -19.95
CA PHE A 91 -8.34 27.55 -19.96
C PHE A 91 -8.09 28.20 -21.33
N PHE A 92 -7.34 27.56 -22.24
CA PHE A 92 -7.01 28.10 -23.57
C PHE A 92 -7.44 27.22 -24.77
N GLY A 93 -7.94 26.00 -24.53
CA GLY A 93 -8.41 25.04 -25.55
C GLY A 93 -9.88 25.19 -25.98
N GLY A 94 -10.45 26.39 -25.93
CA GLY A 94 -11.89 26.67 -26.15
C GLY A 94 -12.37 26.60 -27.60
N GLY A 95 -11.92 25.62 -28.39
CA GLY A 95 -12.19 25.55 -29.83
C GLY A 95 -12.23 24.16 -30.45
N GLY A 96 -12.57 23.10 -29.70
CA GLY A 96 -12.59 21.77 -30.34
C GLY A 96 -12.92 20.52 -29.55
N SER A 97 -13.54 20.57 -28.36
CA SER A 97 -13.94 19.32 -27.67
C SER A 97 -14.97 19.52 -26.55
N GLN A 98 -15.82 20.56 -26.63
CA GLN A 98 -17.11 20.55 -25.94
C GLN A 98 -18.07 19.63 -26.72
N ALA A 99 -17.65 18.38 -26.89
CA ALA A 99 -18.44 17.31 -27.48
C ALA A 99 -19.61 17.07 -26.52
N GLN A 100 -20.74 17.71 -26.84
CA GLN A 100 -22.11 17.23 -26.62
C GLN A 100 -22.19 16.08 -25.61
N GLN A 101 -21.93 16.37 -24.32
CA GLN A 101 -21.89 15.32 -23.31
C GLN A 101 -23.33 14.88 -23.11
N GLY A 102 -23.64 13.70 -23.65
CA GLY A 102 -24.96 13.10 -23.56
C GLY A 102 -25.41 12.89 -22.12
N PRO A 103 -26.67 12.50 -21.90
CA PRO A 103 -27.17 12.22 -20.56
C PRO A 103 -26.28 11.18 -19.85
N ARG A 104 -26.07 11.37 -18.55
CA ARG A 104 -25.27 10.45 -17.73
C ARG A 104 -25.96 9.08 -17.73
N PRO A 105 -25.25 7.97 -17.94
CA PRO A 105 -25.86 6.65 -17.87
C PRO A 105 -26.34 6.36 -16.44
N ARG A 106 -27.53 5.75 -16.33
CA ARG A 106 -28.07 5.22 -15.07
C ARG A 106 -27.32 3.98 -14.63
N VAL A 107 -26.95 3.14 -15.60
CA VAL A 107 -26.13 1.95 -15.41
C VAL A 107 -24.68 2.37 -15.23
N ARG A 108 -24.08 2.04 -14.09
CA ARG A 108 -22.65 2.29 -13.82
C ARG A 108 -22.01 1.05 -13.22
N ARG A 109 -20.70 0.91 -13.38
CA ARG A 109 -19.94 -0.12 -12.66
C ARG A 109 -20.05 0.13 -11.16
N GLY A 110 -20.25 -0.94 -10.40
CA GLY A 110 -20.23 -0.85 -8.94
C GLY A 110 -18.83 -0.63 -8.39
N GLN A 111 -18.78 -0.32 -7.10
CA GLN A 111 -17.53 -0.06 -6.41
C GLN A 111 -16.84 -1.37 -6.04
N ASP A 112 -15.52 -1.33 -6.05
CA ASP A 112 -14.73 -2.43 -5.51
C ASP A 112 -14.82 -2.40 -3.98
N ALA A 113 -14.83 -3.58 -3.36
CA ALA A 113 -14.84 -3.74 -1.91
C ALA A 113 -13.49 -4.28 -1.43
N LEU A 114 -13.04 -3.83 -0.26
CA LEU A 114 -11.87 -4.39 0.43
C LEU A 114 -12.31 -4.91 1.79
N ILE A 115 -12.02 -6.18 2.07
CA ILE A 115 -12.36 -6.82 3.34
C ILE A 115 -11.11 -7.45 3.92
N GLN A 116 -10.86 -7.19 5.20
CA GLN A 116 -9.78 -7.84 5.92
C GLN A 116 -10.28 -9.16 6.52
N VAL A 117 -9.50 -10.21 6.34
CA VAL A 117 -9.77 -11.53 6.89
C VAL A 117 -8.58 -11.96 7.73
N ASP A 118 -8.86 -12.21 9.01
CA ASP A 118 -7.85 -12.76 9.91
C ASP A 118 -7.72 -14.27 9.69
N LEU A 119 -6.47 -14.72 9.58
CA LEU A 119 -6.10 -16.13 9.51
C LEU A 119 -5.18 -16.50 10.66
N ASP A 120 -5.35 -17.71 11.15
CA ASP A 120 -4.40 -18.31 12.08
C ASP A 120 -3.18 -18.84 11.29
N LEU A 121 -2.03 -19.02 11.96
CA LEU A 121 -0.77 -19.38 11.29
C LEU A 121 -0.84 -20.74 10.58
N ASP A 122 -1.58 -21.69 11.14
CA ASP A 122 -1.88 -23.00 10.52
C ASP A 122 -2.70 -22.83 9.23
N GLU A 123 -3.76 -22.01 9.25
CA GLU A 123 -4.55 -21.70 8.06
C GLU A 123 -3.70 -21.06 6.96
N ALA A 124 -2.82 -20.12 7.33
CA ALA A 124 -1.90 -19.47 6.40
C ALA A 124 -0.83 -20.45 5.86
N ALA A 125 -0.36 -21.39 6.69
CA ALA A 125 0.70 -22.31 6.33
C ALA A 125 0.25 -23.42 5.36
N PHE A 126 -0.94 -23.99 5.57
CA PHE A 126 -1.46 -25.11 4.78
C PHE A 126 -2.50 -24.71 3.74
N GLY A 127 -3.01 -23.48 3.83
CA GLY A 127 -4.13 -23.02 3.02
C GLY A 127 -5.46 -23.55 3.56
N THR A 128 -6.52 -22.81 3.29
CA THR A 128 -7.87 -23.15 3.77
C THR A 128 -8.92 -22.65 2.79
N VAL A 129 -10.14 -23.14 2.94
CA VAL A 129 -11.32 -22.58 2.28
C VAL A 129 -12.16 -21.91 3.35
N LYS A 130 -12.35 -20.59 3.22
CA LYS A 130 -13.03 -19.77 4.23
C LYS A 130 -14.26 -19.11 3.62
N ASP A 131 -15.38 -19.23 4.31
CA ASP A 131 -16.64 -18.62 3.93
C ASP A 131 -16.74 -17.23 4.57
N ILE A 132 -16.72 -16.19 3.74
CA ILE A 132 -16.69 -14.80 4.19
C ILE A 132 -18.06 -14.17 3.93
N SER A 133 -18.66 -13.62 4.98
CA SER A 133 -19.91 -12.87 4.86
C SER A 133 -19.63 -11.43 4.47
N VAL A 134 -20.19 -11.01 3.33
CA VAL A 134 -20.00 -9.69 2.73
C VAL A 134 -21.33 -8.97 2.62
N ASP A 135 -21.40 -7.77 3.21
CA ASP A 135 -22.52 -6.85 3.00
C ASP A 135 -22.30 -6.11 1.68
N THR A 136 -23.10 -6.43 0.67
CA THR A 136 -22.97 -5.92 -0.70
C THR A 136 -24.32 -5.48 -1.24
N ALA A 137 -24.32 -4.73 -2.35
CA ALA A 137 -25.51 -4.52 -3.14
C ALA A 137 -25.58 -5.57 -4.25
N ILE A 138 -26.74 -6.23 -4.38
CA ILE A 138 -27.06 -7.11 -5.51
C ILE A 138 -28.07 -6.42 -6.43
N GLY A 139 -28.13 -6.84 -7.69
CA GLY A 139 -29.15 -6.36 -8.62
C GLY A 139 -30.55 -6.64 -8.07
N CYS A 140 -31.46 -5.66 -8.20
CA CYS A 140 -32.83 -5.84 -7.75
C CYS A 140 -33.52 -6.89 -8.62
N THR A 141 -33.95 -8.01 -8.03
CA THR A 141 -34.63 -9.09 -8.75
C THR A 141 -36.02 -8.69 -9.24
N THR A 142 -36.71 -7.79 -8.54
CA THR A 142 -38.07 -7.35 -8.88
C THR A 142 -38.13 -6.48 -10.13
N CYS A 143 -37.15 -5.60 -10.34
CA CYS A 143 -37.13 -4.68 -11.49
C CYS A 143 -36.05 -5.01 -12.53
N GLY A 144 -35.19 -6.00 -12.27
CA GLY A 144 -34.09 -6.36 -13.16
C GLY A 144 -33.06 -5.24 -13.37
N GLY A 145 -33.11 -4.16 -12.58
CA GLY A 145 -32.16 -3.06 -12.61
C GLY A 145 -32.65 -1.74 -13.19
N ASP A 146 -33.80 -1.68 -13.86
CA ASP A 146 -34.28 -0.44 -14.48
C ASP A 146 -34.74 0.62 -13.45
N GLY A 147 -34.99 0.20 -12.22
CA GLY A 147 -35.45 1.04 -11.12
C GLY A 147 -36.96 1.34 -11.15
N CYS A 148 -37.71 0.75 -12.07
CA CYS A 148 -39.13 0.96 -12.27
C CYS A 148 -39.98 -0.13 -11.60
N ALA A 149 -41.22 0.21 -11.26
CA ALA A 149 -42.20 -0.79 -10.82
C ALA A 149 -42.47 -1.79 -11.98
N PRO A 150 -42.75 -3.07 -11.70
CA PRO A 150 -42.99 -4.06 -12.74
C PRO A 150 -44.07 -3.60 -13.75
N GLY A 151 -43.75 -3.68 -15.03
CA GLY A 151 -44.63 -3.25 -16.13
C GLY A 151 -44.62 -1.74 -16.41
N THR A 152 -43.72 -0.97 -15.79
CA THR A 152 -43.50 0.46 -16.07
C THR A 152 -42.10 0.68 -16.60
N GLU A 153 -41.89 1.76 -17.34
CA GLU A 153 -40.62 2.08 -17.97
C GLU A 153 -40.18 3.53 -17.66
N PRO A 154 -38.87 3.85 -17.76
CA PRO A 154 -38.38 5.21 -17.61
C PRO A 154 -38.96 6.15 -18.68
N ALA A 155 -39.64 7.21 -18.26
CA ALA A 155 -40.17 8.22 -19.17
C ALA A 155 -39.09 9.23 -19.58
N GLN A 156 -39.17 9.76 -20.80
CA GLN A 156 -38.28 10.84 -21.24
C GLN A 156 -38.52 12.10 -20.39
N CYS A 157 -37.43 12.77 -19.97
CA CYS A 157 -37.56 14.01 -19.21
C CYS A 157 -38.12 15.13 -20.10
N THR A 158 -39.25 15.70 -19.69
CA THR A 158 -39.95 16.76 -20.43
C THR A 158 -39.19 18.09 -20.44
N MET A 159 -38.37 18.38 -19.43
CA MET A 159 -37.63 19.65 -19.33
C MET A 159 -36.37 19.69 -20.20
N CYS A 160 -35.65 18.56 -20.36
CA CYS A 160 -34.45 18.50 -21.19
C CYS A 160 -34.65 17.71 -22.49
N HIS A 161 -35.84 17.15 -22.72
CA HIS A 161 -36.15 16.28 -23.87
C HIS A 161 -35.13 15.17 -24.08
N GLY A 162 -34.71 14.50 -22.99
CA GLY A 162 -33.70 13.43 -23.04
C GLY A 162 -32.25 13.90 -23.08
N ARG A 163 -31.95 15.20 -23.17
CA ARG A 163 -30.57 15.70 -23.29
C ARG A 163 -29.76 15.62 -22.00
N GLY A 164 -30.41 15.49 -20.85
CA GLY A 164 -29.77 15.43 -19.53
C GLY A 164 -29.28 16.79 -18.99
N HIS A 165 -29.12 17.80 -19.84
CA HIS A 165 -28.73 19.16 -19.46
C HIS A 165 -29.73 20.19 -19.99
N VAL A 166 -29.75 21.35 -19.35
CA VAL A 166 -30.50 22.54 -19.79
C VAL A 166 -29.52 23.68 -19.99
N GLN A 167 -29.68 24.41 -21.08
CA GLN A 167 -28.86 25.58 -21.37
C GLN A 167 -29.50 26.82 -20.73
N SER A 168 -28.72 27.58 -19.96
CA SER A 168 -29.10 28.91 -19.47
C SER A 168 -28.30 29.96 -20.20
N VAL A 169 -28.99 30.92 -20.81
CA VAL A 169 -28.36 32.09 -21.41
C VAL A 169 -28.15 33.12 -20.31
N GLN A 170 -26.90 33.39 -19.95
CA GLN A 170 -26.57 34.47 -19.02
C GLN A 170 -26.05 35.67 -19.83
N ARG A 171 -26.76 36.80 -19.75
CA ARG A 171 -26.30 38.05 -20.37
C ARG A 171 -25.18 38.63 -19.50
N SER A 172 -23.98 38.70 -20.06
CA SER A 172 -22.82 39.34 -19.46
C SER A 172 -22.52 40.67 -20.16
N PHE A 173 -21.68 41.50 -19.56
CA PHE A 173 -21.20 42.75 -20.16
C PHE A 173 -20.36 42.53 -21.43
N LEU A 174 -19.85 41.32 -21.65
CA LEU A 174 -19.07 40.91 -22.83
C LEU A 174 -19.92 40.20 -23.92
N GLY A 175 -21.24 40.06 -23.72
CA GLY A 175 -22.13 39.35 -24.63
C GLY A 175 -22.96 38.25 -23.96
N GLN A 176 -23.65 37.45 -24.76
CA GLN A 176 -24.44 36.31 -24.28
C GLN A 176 -23.52 35.10 -24.07
N VAL A 177 -23.41 34.63 -22.82
CA VAL A 177 -22.68 33.40 -22.49
C VAL A 177 -23.71 32.30 -22.25
N MET A 178 -23.59 31.21 -23.01
CA MET A 178 -24.41 30.01 -22.84
C MET A 178 -23.74 29.08 -21.83
N THR A 179 -24.37 28.85 -20.68
CA THR A 179 -23.89 27.88 -19.69
C THR A 179 -24.79 26.65 -19.72
N SER A 180 -24.19 25.47 -19.85
CA SER A 180 -24.90 24.19 -19.72
C SER A 180 -24.88 23.76 -18.25
N ARG A 181 -26.04 23.39 -17.71
CA ARG A 181 -26.16 22.80 -16.37
C ARG A 181 -26.95 21.50 -16.43
N ALA A 182 -26.67 20.56 -15.52
CA ALA A 182 -27.47 19.35 -15.40
C ALA A 182 -28.95 19.71 -15.19
N CYS A 183 -29.85 19.02 -15.91
CA CYS A 183 -31.28 19.27 -15.80
C CYS A 183 -31.73 18.98 -14.36
N PRO A 184 -32.39 19.91 -13.66
CA PRO A 184 -32.77 19.72 -12.25
C PRO A 184 -33.80 18.60 -12.06
N GLN A 185 -34.66 18.35 -13.06
CA GLN A 185 -35.72 17.35 -12.99
C GLN A 185 -35.15 15.93 -13.12
N CYS A 186 -34.29 15.66 -14.10
CA CYS A 186 -33.69 14.33 -14.30
C CYS A 186 -32.28 14.19 -13.74
N ARG A 187 -31.73 15.22 -13.07
CA ARG A 187 -30.37 15.26 -12.49
C ARG A 187 -29.24 14.83 -13.44
N GLY A 188 -29.39 15.06 -14.75
CA GLY A 188 -28.41 14.61 -15.74
C GLY A 188 -28.75 13.35 -16.53
N TYR A 189 -29.75 12.56 -16.13
CA TYR A 189 -30.02 11.23 -16.72
C TYR A 189 -30.83 11.24 -18.03
N GLY A 190 -31.48 12.35 -18.39
CA GLY A 190 -32.35 12.44 -19.58
C GLY A 190 -33.70 11.73 -19.44
N THR A 191 -33.83 10.79 -18.50
CA THR A 191 -35.08 10.06 -18.19
C THR A 191 -35.51 10.24 -16.74
N LEU A 192 -36.79 10.00 -16.47
CA LEU A 192 -37.44 10.07 -15.16
C LEU A 192 -38.04 8.72 -14.80
N ILE A 193 -37.86 8.32 -13.55
CA ILE A 193 -38.54 7.17 -12.98
C ILE A 193 -39.82 7.71 -12.34
N THR A 194 -40.96 7.53 -13.00
CA THR A 194 -42.27 8.01 -12.53
C THR A 194 -42.85 7.08 -11.46
N HIS A 195 -42.67 5.77 -11.66
CA HIS A 195 -43.09 4.72 -10.74
C HIS A 195 -41.84 3.97 -10.23
N PRO A 196 -41.24 4.39 -9.11
CA PRO A 196 -40.06 3.72 -8.58
C PRO A 196 -40.41 2.31 -8.11
N CYS A 197 -39.48 1.38 -8.32
CA CYS A 197 -39.58 0.03 -7.76
C CYS A 197 -39.67 0.09 -6.23
N PRO A 198 -40.61 -0.64 -5.59
CA PRO A 198 -40.79 -0.60 -4.13
C PRO A 198 -39.62 -1.21 -3.35
N GLU A 199 -38.88 -2.16 -3.94
CA GLU A 199 -37.75 -2.82 -3.26
C GLU A 199 -36.47 -1.98 -3.28
N CYS A 200 -36.14 -1.38 -4.43
CA CYS A 200 -34.89 -0.63 -4.60
C CYS A 200 -35.06 0.90 -4.62
N ASN A 201 -36.30 1.39 -4.51
CA ASN A 201 -36.65 2.81 -4.53
C ASN A 201 -36.06 3.58 -5.73
N GLY A 202 -35.91 2.90 -6.88
CA GLY A 202 -35.35 3.49 -8.10
C GLY A 202 -33.84 3.40 -8.28
N ASP A 203 -33.10 2.75 -7.38
CA ASP A 203 -31.64 2.59 -7.50
C ASP A 203 -31.24 1.40 -8.41
N GLY A 204 -32.13 0.43 -8.62
CA GLY A 204 -31.89 -0.77 -9.44
C GLY A 204 -31.08 -1.87 -8.72
N ARG A 205 -30.81 -1.70 -7.42
CA ARG A 205 -30.07 -2.65 -6.57
C ARG A 205 -30.56 -2.62 -5.13
N VAL A 206 -30.32 -3.70 -4.40
CA VAL A 206 -30.71 -3.87 -2.99
C VAL A 206 -29.52 -4.33 -2.16
N ARG A 207 -29.38 -3.80 -0.94
CA ARG A 207 -28.33 -4.24 -0.01
C ARG A 207 -28.71 -5.56 0.62
N THR A 208 -27.80 -6.52 0.58
CA THR A 208 -27.95 -7.83 1.18
C THR A 208 -26.63 -8.34 1.73
N ARG A 209 -26.71 -9.31 2.64
CA ARG A 209 -25.55 -10.07 3.10
C ARG A 209 -25.43 -11.33 2.26
N ARG A 210 -24.28 -11.53 1.61
CA ARG A 210 -23.96 -12.78 0.90
C ARG A 210 -22.77 -13.46 1.55
N THR A 211 -22.68 -14.77 1.38
CA THR A 211 -21.51 -15.55 1.78
C THR A 211 -20.72 -15.92 0.52
N VAL A 212 -19.43 -15.60 0.50
CA VAL A 212 -18.51 -15.92 -0.60
C VAL A 212 -17.46 -16.88 -0.08
N SER A 213 -17.36 -18.05 -0.72
CA SER A 213 -16.36 -19.06 -0.37
C SER A 213 -15.05 -18.77 -1.09
N VAL A 214 -13.95 -18.67 -0.33
CA VAL A 214 -12.67 -18.21 -0.86
C VAL A 214 -11.60 -19.24 -0.54
N LYS A 215 -10.96 -19.73 -1.60
CA LYS A 215 -9.81 -20.62 -1.48
C LYS A 215 -8.55 -19.79 -1.25
N ILE A 216 -8.00 -19.92 -0.06
CA ILE A 216 -6.77 -19.25 0.34
C ILE A 216 -5.60 -20.20 0.08
N PRO A 217 -4.62 -19.82 -0.74
CA PRO A 217 -3.47 -20.67 -1.04
C PRO A 217 -2.58 -20.86 0.20
N ALA A 218 -1.94 -22.02 0.28
CA ALA A 218 -0.94 -22.31 1.28
C ALA A 218 0.26 -21.36 1.14
N GLY A 219 0.81 -20.91 2.26
CA GLY A 219 1.96 -20.02 2.30
C GLY A 219 1.63 -18.54 2.16
N ILE A 220 0.35 -18.15 2.15
CA ILE A 220 -0.03 -16.74 1.95
C ILE A 220 0.60 -15.84 3.02
N GLU A 221 1.19 -14.73 2.62
CA GLU A 221 1.76 -13.76 3.54
C GLU A 221 0.69 -12.77 4.03
N SER A 222 0.89 -12.23 5.23
CA SER A 222 0.08 -11.14 5.75
C SER A 222 0.15 -9.90 4.82
N ASN A 223 -0.96 -9.17 4.71
CA ASN A 223 -1.20 -8.06 3.78
C ASN A 223 -1.26 -8.45 2.29
N THR A 224 -1.30 -9.74 1.96
CA THR A 224 -1.55 -10.19 0.58
C THR A 224 -3.01 -9.99 0.22
N ARG A 225 -3.27 -9.52 -1.01
CA ARG A 225 -4.62 -9.30 -1.53
C ARG A 225 -5.03 -10.38 -2.54
N ILE A 226 -6.15 -11.03 -2.27
CA ILE A 226 -6.82 -11.96 -3.19
C ILE A 226 -7.95 -11.22 -3.89
N ARG A 227 -7.93 -11.19 -5.22
CA ARG A 227 -8.98 -10.57 -6.03
C ARG A 227 -10.03 -11.60 -6.44
N LEU A 228 -11.29 -11.32 -6.12
CA LEU A 228 -12.46 -12.04 -6.58
C LEU A 228 -13.22 -11.16 -7.59
N PRO A 229 -13.06 -11.44 -8.90
CA PRO A 229 -13.65 -10.61 -9.95
C PRO A 229 -15.18 -10.72 -9.93
N GLY A 230 -15.88 -9.58 -10.02
CA GLY A 230 -17.35 -9.55 -10.03
C GLY A 230 -18.03 -9.87 -8.70
N GLU A 231 -17.27 -10.17 -7.64
CA GLU A 231 -17.78 -10.38 -6.29
C GLU A 231 -17.80 -9.10 -5.45
N GLY A 232 -17.67 -7.93 -6.08
CA GLY A 232 -17.84 -6.62 -5.45
C GLY A 232 -19.29 -6.13 -5.47
N GLU A 233 -19.50 -4.83 -5.26
CA GLU A 233 -20.83 -4.24 -5.23
C GLU A 233 -21.43 -4.15 -6.64
N VAL A 234 -22.71 -4.48 -6.82
CA VAL A 234 -23.43 -4.22 -8.08
C VAL A 234 -23.66 -2.72 -8.20
N GLY A 235 -23.34 -2.14 -9.36
CA GLY A 235 -23.49 -0.70 -9.56
C GLY A 235 -24.94 -0.27 -9.75
N PRO A 236 -25.24 1.04 -9.59
CA PRO A 236 -26.58 1.59 -9.83
C PRO A 236 -27.13 1.18 -11.20
N GLY A 237 -28.44 0.96 -11.27
CA GLY A 237 -29.11 0.51 -12.50
C GLY A 237 -28.81 -0.96 -12.88
N ALA A 238 -28.48 -1.80 -11.89
CA ALA A 238 -27.92 -3.15 -12.09
C ALA A 238 -26.73 -3.20 -13.05
N GLY A 239 -25.84 -2.21 -12.96
CA GLY A 239 -24.60 -2.23 -13.74
C GLY A 239 -23.62 -3.30 -13.27
N PRO A 240 -22.55 -3.56 -14.05
CA PRO A 240 -21.61 -4.63 -13.74
C PRO A 240 -21.04 -4.47 -12.33
N ALA A 241 -20.88 -5.59 -11.63
CA ALA A 241 -20.31 -5.61 -10.30
C ALA A 241 -18.86 -5.14 -10.30
N GLY A 242 -18.46 -4.50 -9.20
CA GLY A 242 -17.06 -4.29 -8.89
C GLY A 242 -16.36 -5.61 -8.53
N ASP A 243 -15.10 -5.52 -8.13
CA ASP A 243 -14.32 -6.64 -7.64
C ASP A 243 -14.27 -6.63 -6.10
N LEU A 244 -14.15 -7.80 -5.49
CA LEU A 244 -13.89 -7.92 -4.06
C LEU A 244 -12.43 -8.28 -3.84
N TYR A 245 -11.74 -7.43 -3.09
CA TYR A 245 -10.39 -7.66 -2.62
C TYR A 245 -10.44 -8.14 -1.18
N ILE A 246 -9.80 -9.27 -0.92
CA ILE A 246 -9.63 -9.81 0.42
C ILE A 246 -8.19 -9.60 0.81
N GLU A 247 -7.96 -8.80 1.84
CA GLU A 247 -6.65 -8.60 2.43
C GLU A 247 -6.51 -9.57 3.61
N VAL A 248 -5.52 -10.45 3.51
CA VAL A 248 -5.24 -11.44 4.53
C VAL A 248 -4.42 -10.81 5.64
N HIS A 249 -4.81 -11.03 6.89
CA HIS A 249 -4.05 -10.61 8.06
C HIS A 249 -3.75 -11.84 8.93
N GLU A 250 -2.46 -12.18 9.08
CA GLU A 250 -2.04 -13.30 9.92
C GLU A 250 -2.07 -12.89 11.40
N ARG A 251 -2.76 -13.67 12.24
CA ARG A 251 -2.80 -13.44 13.68
C ARG A 251 -1.46 -13.82 14.33
N PRO A 252 -0.98 -13.05 15.32
CA PRO A 252 0.20 -13.44 16.09
C PRO A 252 -0.01 -14.79 16.77
N HIS A 253 0.90 -15.74 16.52
CA HIS A 253 0.88 -17.05 17.17
C HIS A 253 1.60 -16.99 18.52
N PRO A 254 1.10 -17.67 19.58
CA PRO A 254 1.70 -17.59 20.92
C PRO A 254 3.10 -18.20 21.01
N VAL A 255 3.43 -19.17 20.15
CA VAL A 255 4.69 -19.94 20.20
C VAL A 255 5.63 -19.63 19.04
N PHE A 256 5.06 -19.27 17.87
CA PHE A 256 5.81 -19.17 16.62
C PHE A 256 5.81 -17.74 16.13
N THR A 257 6.93 -17.31 15.55
CA THR A 257 7.05 -16.04 14.85
C THR A 257 7.51 -16.33 13.43
N ARG A 258 6.67 -15.97 12.45
CA ARG A 258 6.97 -16.15 11.04
C ARG A 258 7.90 -15.05 10.52
N ARG A 259 8.90 -15.44 9.73
CA ARG A 259 9.79 -14.54 8.97
C ARG A 259 9.96 -15.08 7.55
N GLY A 260 9.20 -14.51 6.60
CA GLY A 260 9.10 -15.09 5.26
C GLY A 260 8.47 -16.48 5.33
N ASP A 261 9.18 -17.49 4.84
CA ASP A 261 8.73 -18.88 4.90
C ASP A 261 9.27 -19.64 6.12
N ASP A 262 10.20 -19.05 6.88
CA ASP A 262 10.78 -19.66 8.07
C ASP A 262 9.97 -19.31 9.32
N LEU A 263 9.94 -20.25 10.27
CA LEU A 263 9.35 -20.07 11.57
C LEU A 263 10.44 -19.96 12.63
N HIS A 264 10.21 -19.13 13.63
CA HIS A 264 11.06 -19.02 14.79
C HIS A 264 10.28 -19.38 16.05
N MET A 265 10.91 -20.12 16.94
CA MET A 265 10.38 -20.34 18.28
C MET A 265 11.50 -20.26 19.30
N THR A 266 11.15 -19.94 20.55
CA THR A 266 12.10 -19.96 21.66
C THR A 266 11.83 -21.19 22.51
N LEU A 267 12.85 -22.04 22.66
CA LEU A 267 12.81 -23.21 23.53
C LEU A 267 13.63 -22.91 24.78
N THR A 268 12.96 -22.74 25.91
CA THR A 268 13.61 -22.55 27.21
C THR A 268 13.94 -23.90 27.84
N LEU A 269 15.22 -24.14 28.12
CA LEU A 269 15.73 -25.37 28.71
C LEU A 269 16.37 -25.12 30.07
N PRO A 270 16.24 -26.04 31.04
CA PRO A 270 17.02 -25.98 32.27
C PRO A 270 18.53 -26.02 31.99
N MET A 271 19.32 -25.29 32.77
CA MET A 271 20.79 -25.29 32.70
C MET A 271 21.36 -26.72 32.65
N THR A 272 20.86 -27.64 33.45
CA THR A 272 21.35 -29.03 33.50
C THR A 272 21.09 -29.78 32.20
N ALA A 273 19.92 -29.59 31.57
CA ALA A 273 19.58 -30.19 30.29
C ALA A 273 20.45 -29.63 29.16
N ALA A 274 20.72 -28.32 29.16
CA ALA A 274 21.63 -27.70 28.19
C ALA A 274 23.09 -28.17 28.37
N ALA A 275 23.54 -28.33 29.62
CA ALA A 275 24.89 -28.78 29.95
C ALA A 275 25.13 -30.26 29.61
N LEU A 276 24.20 -31.14 30.01
CA LEU A 276 24.35 -32.59 29.87
C LEU A 276 23.83 -33.13 28.53
N GLY A 277 23.04 -32.34 27.81
CA GLY A 277 22.27 -32.78 26.65
C GLY A 277 20.96 -33.44 27.09
N ALA A 278 19.95 -33.34 26.23
CA ALA A 278 18.62 -33.88 26.48
C ALA A 278 17.90 -34.12 25.15
N THR A 279 16.90 -35.01 25.17
CA THR A 279 15.91 -35.09 24.08
C THR A 279 14.60 -34.56 24.62
N VAL A 280 14.05 -33.54 23.97
CA VAL A 280 12.83 -32.83 24.41
C VAL A 280 11.77 -32.98 23.34
N PRO A 281 10.54 -33.39 23.68
CA PRO A 281 9.45 -33.38 22.72
C PRO A 281 9.11 -31.94 22.33
N LEU A 282 9.14 -31.65 21.03
CA LEU A 282 8.86 -30.35 20.46
C LEU A 282 7.64 -30.44 19.55
N GLN A 283 6.66 -29.56 19.77
CA GLN A 283 5.51 -29.46 18.87
C GLN A 283 5.86 -28.52 17.72
N THR A 284 5.83 -29.02 16.49
CA THR A 284 5.84 -28.20 15.26
C THR A 284 4.40 -27.83 14.87
N LEU A 285 4.20 -27.12 13.77
CA LEU A 285 2.84 -26.80 13.28
C LEU A 285 2.02 -28.05 12.93
N ASP A 286 2.68 -29.13 12.51
CA ASP A 286 2.04 -30.31 11.92
C ASP A 286 2.09 -31.48 12.89
N ASP A 287 3.30 -31.73 13.43
CA ASP A 287 3.64 -32.96 14.13
C ASP A 287 4.52 -32.71 15.35
N ALA A 288 4.43 -33.63 16.32
CA ALA A 288 5.39 -33.70 17.42
C ALA A 288 6.69 -34.34 16.93
N THR A 289 7.82 -33.72 17.24
CA THR A 289 9.17 -34.20 16.86
C THR A 289 10.08 -34.18 18.08
N ASP A 290 10.97 -35.17 18.19
CA ASP A 290 11.99 -35.21 19.22
C ASP A 290 13.15 -34.26 18.87
N PHE A 291 13.35 -33.24 19.70
CA PHE A 291 14.42 -32.26 19.55
C PHE A 291 15.63 -32.65 20.39
N VAL A 292 16.75 -32.96 19.72
CA VAL A 292 17.99 -33.41 20.37
C VAL A 292 18.88 -32.22 20.69
N VAL A 293 18.96 -31.90 21.99
CA VAL A 293 19.85 -30.89 22.55
C VAL A 293 21.22 -31.50 22.80
N ARG A 294 22.24 -30.95 22.13
CA ARG A 294 23.63 -31.43 22.30
C ARG A 294 24.16 -31.03 23.69
N PRO A 295 24.98 -31.86 24.34
CA PRO A 295 25.67 -31.47 25.56
C PRO A 295 26.50 -30.19 25.34
N GLY A 296 26.48 -29.28 26.31
CA GLY A 296 27.18 -28.00 26.24
C GLY A 296 26.50 -26.94 25.35
N THR A 297 25.21 -27.10 25.04
CA THR A 297 24.46 -26.10 24.26
C THR A 297 24.43 -24.76 24.98
N GLN A 298 24.81 -23.69 24.27
CA GLN A 298 24.91 -22.34 24.83
C GLN A 298 23.59 -21.58 24.69
N PRO A 299 23.30 -20.62 25.60
CA PRO A 299 22.18 -19.70 25.43
C PRO A 299 22.31 -18.91 24.12
N GLY A 300 21.19 -18.68 23.44
CA GLY A 300 21.13 -17.99 22.15
C GLY A 300 21.63 -18.81 20.96
N SER A 301 22.04 -20.07 21.18
CA SER A 301 22.31 -20.98 20.07
C SER A 301 21.04 -21.28 19.29
N THR A 302 21.20 -21.47 17.99
CA THR A 302 20.10 -21.79 17.08
C THR A 302 20.29 -23.17 16.48
N GLN A 303 19.19 -23.91 16.36
CA GLN A 303 19.15 -25.17 15.65
C GLN A 303 17.96 -25.18 14.70
N THR A 304 18.20 -25.64 13.48
CA THR A 304 17.20 -25.63 12.41
C THR A 304 16.62 -27.03 12.23
N ILE A 305 15.29 -27.13 12.24
CA ILE A 305 14.53 -28.29 11.82
C ILE A 305 14.07 -28.03 10.39
N ARG A 306 14.63 -28.80 9.45
CA ARG A 306 14.39 -28.59 8.02
C ARG A 306 12.97 -28.96 7.63
N GLY A 307 12.33 -28.13 6.81
CA GLY A 307 11.00 -28.39 6.25
C GLY A 307 9.83 -28.30 7.24
N ALA A 308 10.07 -27.74 8.44
CA ALA A 308 9.06 -27.55 9.48
C ALA A 308 8.54 -26.10 9.58
N GLY A 309 8.81 -25.28 8.55
CA GLY A 309 8.34 -23.90 8.41
C GLY A 309 7.02 -23.78 7.63
N VAL A 310 6.82 -22.66 6.93
CA VAL A 310 5.63 -22.40 6.13
C VAL A 310 5.80 -22.88 4.69
N THR A 311 4.72 -23.33 4.04
CA THR A 311 4.72 -23.72 2.63
C THR A 311 5.07 -22.54 1.73
N HIS A 312 5.90 -22.75 0.71
CA HIS A 312 6.19 -21.69 -0.26
C HIS A 312 4.97 -21.41 -1.17
N MET A 313 4.52 -20.15 -1.22
CA MET A 313 3.40 -19.72 -2.08
C MET A 313 3.65 -19.98 -3.59
N ARG A 314 4.90 -19.89 -4.03
CA ARG A 314 5.31 -20.04 -5.46
C ARG A 314 6.43 -21.07 -5.62
N GLY A 315 6.31 -22.23 -4.99
CA GLY A 315 7.34 -23.26 -5.08
C GLY A 315 6.90 -24.61 -4.57
N HIS A 316 7.88 -25.50 -4.43
CA HIS A 316 7.71 -26.78 -3.77
C HIS A 316 8.47 -26.80 -2.46
N GLY A 317 7.93 -27.50 -1.47
CA GLY A 317 8.52 -27.61 -0.15
C GLY A 317 8.05 -26.53 0.82
N ARG A 318 8.74 -26.47 1.94
CA ARG A 318 8.46 -25.59 3.07
C ARG A 318 9.77 -24.94 3.53
N GLY A 319 9.66 -23.78 4.16
CA GLY A 319 10.74 -23.20 4.93
C GLY A 319 11.08 -24.04 6.15
N ASP A 320 11.96 -23.51 6.99
CA ASP A 320 12.52 -24.22 8.13
C ASP A 320 11.97 -23.67 9.47
N LEU A 321 12.05 -24.48 10.52
CA LEU A 321 11.81 -24.04 11.89
C LEU A 321 13.14 -23.80 12.59
N ILE A 322 13.38 -22.57 13.02
CA ILE A 322 14.59 -22.12 13.69
C ILE A 322 14.28 -22.01 15.18
N VAL A 323 14.81 -22.96 15.94
CA VAL A 323 14.65 -23.04 17.38
C VAL A 323 15.77 -22.25 18.04
N HIS A 324 15.41 -21.17 18.73
CA HIS A 324 16.32 -20.39 19.57
C HIS A 324 16.34 -20.99 20.96
N VAL A 325 17.49 -21.46 21.40
CA VAL A 325 17.63 -22.07 22.72
C VAL A 325 17.90 -20.98 23.76
N ASP A 326 17.01 -20.87 24.72
CA ASP A 326 17.21 -20.07 25.92
C ASP A 326 17.50 -21.00 27.11
N VAL A 327 18.41 -20.61 28.00
CA VAL A 327 18.82 -21.46 29.12
C VAL A 327 18.40 -20.82 30.43
N ALA A 328 17.47 -21.49 31.12
CA ALA A 328 17.00 -21.08 32.42
C ALA A 328 17.95 -21.58 33.52
N THR A 329 18.63 -20.63 34.17
CA THR A 329 19.37 -20.88 35.41
C THR A 329 18.38 -21.13 36.55
N PRO A 330 18.56 -22.19 37.36
CA PRO A 330 17.64 -22.49 38.45
C PRO A 330 17.61 -21.35 39.47
N THR A 331 16.41 -21.06 39.98
CA THR A 331 16.19 -20.08 41.06
C THR A 331 15.69 -20.80 42.30
N ARG A 332 15.92 -20.20 43.49
CA ARG A 332 15.48 -20.74 44.80
C ARG A 332 15.98 -22.17 45.02
N LEU A 333 17.29 -22.30 45.18
CA LEU A 333 17.95 -23.59 45.42
C LEU A 333 17.73 -24.06 46.87
N ASP A 334 17.52 -25.36 47.05
CA ASP A 334 17.57 -25.99 48.38
C ASP A 334 19.02 -26.22 48.85
N ALA A 335 19.19 -26.67 50.10
CA ALA A 335 20.51 -26.90 50.68
C ALA A 335 21.34 -27.91 49.87
N ARG A 336 20.70 -28.99 49.40
CA ARG A 336 21.39 -30.05 48.65
C ARG A 336 21.76 -29.61 47.24
N GLN A 337 20.89 -28.87 46.57
CA GLN A 337 21.14 -28.29 45.25
C GLN A 337 22.28 -27.26 45.30
N THR A 338 22.33 -26.46 46.36
CA THR A 338 23.39 -25.47 46.58
C THR A 338 24.75 -26.16 46.80
N GLU A 339 24.79 -27.22 47.60
CA GLU A 339 25.99 -28.05 47.78
C GLU A 339 26.52 -28.57 46.44
N LEU A 340 25.64 -29.19 45.63
CA LEU A 340 26.02 -29.78 44.33
C LEU A 340 26.55 -28.74 43.33
N LEU A 341 25.94 -27.56 43.27
CA LEU A 341 26.41 -26.49 42.39
C LEU A 341 27.74 -25.90 42.87
N THR A 342 27.96 -25.83 44.18
CA THR A 342 29.24 -25.38 44.76
C THR A 342 30.36 -26.37 44.47
N GLU A 343 30.09 -27.67 44.58
CA GLU A 343 31.03 -28.73 44.22
C GLU A 343 31.37 -28.69 42.72
N LEU A 344 30.36 -28.52 41.86
CA LEU A 344 30.58 -28.34 40.42
C LEU A 344 31.46 -27.12 40.12
N ALA A 345 31.21 -25.98 40.77
CA ALA A 345 32.03 -24.78 40.62
C ALA A 345 33.47 -25.00 41.08
N ALA A 346 33.69 -25.77 42.16
CA ALA A 346 35.03 -26.13 42.63
C ALA A 346 35.79 -26.98 41.60
N LEU A 347 35.15 -28.02 41.06
CA LEU A 347 35.74 -28.92 40.06
C LEU A 347 36.10 -28.19 38.76
N ARG A 348 35.34 -27.15 38.40
CA ARG A 348 35.57 -26.34 37.20
C ARG A 348 36.51 -25.14 37.43
N GLY A 349 36.90 -24.88 38.68
CA GLY A 349 37.71 -23.70 39.02
C GLY A 349 36.95 -22.36 38.91
N GLU A 350 35.62 -22.39 39.01
CA GLU A 350 34.72 -21.24 38.78
C GLU A 350 34.32 -20.52 40.08
N GLN A 351 35.02 -20.76 41.19
CA GLN A 351 34.69 -20.19 42.51
C GLN A 351 34.88 -18.66 42.58
N ASN A 352 35.76 -18.10 41.75
CA ASN A 352 36.03 -16.67 41.67
C ASN A 352 35.81 -16.19 40.23
N PRO A 353 34.56 -16.07 39.77
CA PRO A 353 34.28 -15.70 38.39
C PRO A 353 34.72 -14.25 38.12
N THR A 354 35.49 -14.04 37.07
CA THR A 354 35.82 -12.69 36.57
C THR A 354 34.78 -12.34 35.52
N GLY A 355 33.82 -11.47 35.85
CA GLY A 355 32.86 -10.99 34.87
C GLY A 355 33.56 -10.17 33.78
N LEU A 356 33.37 -10.54 32.52
CA LEU A 356 33.76 -9.69 31.39
C LEU A 356 32.66 -8.65 31.18
N SER A 357 32.94 -7.40 31.52
CA SER A 357 32.05 -6.27 31.26
C SER A 357 32.37 -5.67 29.89
N GLU A 358 31.61 -6.08 28.88
CA GLU A 358 31.63 -5.44 27.56
C GLU A 358 30.59 -4.30 27.51
N PRO A 359 30.86 -3.20 26.79
CA PRO A 359 29.84 -2.17 26.57
C PRO A 359 28.64 -2.81 25.88
N GLN A 360 27.43 -2.55 26.39
CA GLN A 360 26.18 -3.07 25.84
C GLN A 360 26.03 -2.63 24.37
N HIS A 361 26.52 -3.43 23.44
CA HIS A 361 25.98 -3.41 22.09
C HIS A 361 24.56 -3.95 22.20
N ALA A 362 23.60 -3.12 21.81
CA ALA A 362 22.17 -3.39 21.83
C ALA A 362 21.90 -4.88 21.55
N GLY A 363 21.54 -5.61 22.60
CA GLY A 363 21.46 -7.07 22.57
C GLY A 363 20.52 -7.55 21.48
N LEU A 364 20.74 -8.78 21.00
CA LEU A 364 19.94 -9.43 19.95
C LEU A 364 18.41 -9.24 20.11
N PHE A 365 17.91 -9.12 21.35
CA PHE A 365 16.49 -8.89 21.65
C PHE A 365 15.95 -7.50 21.27
N SER A 366 16.76 -6.43 21.27
CA SER A 366 16.29 -5.10 20.85
C SER A 366 16.11 -5.01 19.33
N ARG A 367 16.81 -5.85 18.56
CA ARG A 367 16.61 -6.02 17.11
C ARG A 367 15.42 -6.94 16.76
N ILE A 368 14.96 -7.77 17.70
CA ILE A 368 13.85 -8.72 17.48
C ILE A 368 12.50 -8.11 17.86
N PHE A 369 12.44 -7.27 18.91
CA PHE A 369 11.19 -6.65 19.39
C PHE A 369 11.13 -5.13 19.21
N GLY A 370 12.20 -4.50 18.70
CA GLY A 370 12.29 -3.06 18.41
C GLY A 370 12.05 -2.74 16.95
N GLY A 371 10.89 -3.14 16.42
CA GLY A 371 10.36 -2.67 15.14
C GLY A 371 8.98 -2.10 15.40
N LYS A 372 8.81 -0.81 15.11
CA LYS A 372 7.52 -0.08 15.19
C LYS A 372 6.40 -0.80 14.44
#